data_AF-A0A0C3K1D9-F1
#
_entry.id   AF-A0A0C3K1D9-F1
#
_cell.length_a   1.000
_cell.length_b   1.000
_cell.length_c   1.000
_cell.angle_alpha   90.00
_cell.angle_beta   90.00
_cell.angle_gamma   90.00
#
_symmetry.space_group_name_H-M   'P 1'
#
loop_
_entity.id
_entity.type
_entity.pdbx_description
1 polymer ?
#
loop_
_entity_poly.entity_id
_entity_poly.type
_entity_poly.pdbx_seq_one_letter_code
_entity_poly.pdbx_strand_id
1 'polypeptide(L)'
;SDKAEEPTASYEEDSSDTVDTPMTINAHVLNQSILECKCAKDVGSLAAELEMPQFPEILCRFLHGQLYPADARDPQEVPFDECPFYDGKLHIYNSASSTFFAPSNLSGVYSMHREYICSCPMWRNEGPHFDCVFVVTDPQVEGMRALDVTHVLCFFSFRYLQTVYPCTIVHWFNHVGDNPDEDTGMWIVCPSYLAPCTHNI
;
A
#
# COMPACT_ATOMS: atom_id res chain seq x y z
N SER A 1 -55.25 -38.47 -22.34
CA SER A 1 -53.84 -38.90 -22.39
C SER A 1 -53.05 -37.82 -23.07
N ASP A 2 -52.63 -36.84 -22.29
CA ASP A 2 -51.79 -35.73 -22.73
C ASP A 2 -50.36 -36.23 -22.87
N LYS A 3 -49.80 -36.07 -24.06
CA LYS A 3 -48.40 -36.35 -24.36
C LYS A 3 -47.68 -35.00 -24.30
N ALA A 4 -46.97 -34.75 -23.20
CA ALA A 4 -46.09 -33.62 -23.06
C ALA A 4 -44.80 -33.90 -23.85
N GLU A 5 -44.48 -33.04 -24.81
CA GLU A 5 -43.16 -32.94 -25.44
C GLU A 5 -42.23 -32.15 -24.54
N GLU A 6 -41.05 -32.70 -24.25
CA GLU A 6 -39.92 -32.00 -23.62
C GLU A 6 -39.36 -30.92 -24.57
N PRO A 7 -39.00 -29.73 -24.07
CA PRO A 7 -38.21 -28.79 -24.84
C PRO A 7 -36.72 -29.12 -24.67
N THR A 8 -36.10 -29.59 -25.74
CA THR A 8 -34.65 -29.67 -25.92
C THR A 8 -34.08 -28.25 -25.96
N ALA A 9 -33.34 -27.83 -24.94
CA ALA A 9 -32.61 -26.57 -24.97
C ALA A 9 -31.34 -26.75 -25.81
N SER A 10 -31.29 -26.09 -26.97
CA SER A 10 -30.08 -25.95 -27.78
C SER A 10 -29.16 -24.91 -27.16
N TYR A 11 -27.91 -25.29 -26.90
CA TYR A 11 -26.84 -24.36 -26.50
C TYR A 11 -26.35 -23.62 -27.74
N GLU A 12 -26.56 -22.31 -27.79
CA GLU A 12 -25.85 -21.43 -28.73
C GLU A 12 -24.51 -21.07 -28.06
N GLU A 13 -23.40 -21.48 -28.68
CA GLU A 13 -22.06 -21.01 -28.31
C GLU A 13 -21.94 -19.54 -28.75
N ASP A 14 -22.12 -18.62 -27.79
CA ASP A 14 -21.82 -17.22 -28.01
C ASP A 14 -20.30 -17.05 -28.01
N SER A 15 -19.73 -17.04 -29.22
CA SER A 15 -18.34 -16.68 -29.52
C SER A 15 -18.14 -15.20 -29.17
N SER A 16 -17.98 -14.91 -27.89
CA SER A 16 -17.54 -13.62 -27.38
C SER A 16 -16.06 -13.45 -27.70
N ASP A 17 -15.79 -12.60 -28.69
CA ASP A 17 -14.46 -12.10 -29.04
C ASP A 17 -13.74 -11.64 -27.76
N THR A 18 -12.62 -12.29 -27.44
CA THR A 18 -11.74 -11.88 -26.35
C THR A 18 -11.07 -10.56 -26.72
N VAL A 19 -11.70 -9.46 -26.34
CA VAL A 19 -11.05 -8.16 -26.29
C VAL A 19 -10.06 -8.21 -25.13
N ASP A 20 -8.82 -8.56 -25.45
CA ASP A 20 -7.68 -8.49 -24.54
C ASP A 20 -7.43 -7.01 -24.21
N THR A 21 -8.20 -6.52 -23.26
CA THR A 21 -8.04 -5.19 -22.70
C THR A 21 -7.03 -5.36 -21.58
N PRO A 22 -5.87 -4.66 -21.58
CA PRO A 22 -4.90 -4.81 -20.51
C PRO A 22 -5.60 -4.49 -19.19
N MET A 23 -5.75 -5.52 -18.36
CA MET A 23 -6.51 -5.46 -17.12
C MET A 23 -5.72 -4.57 -16.17
N THR A 24 -6.16 -3.32 -16.00
CA THR A 24 -5.58 -2.40 -15.02
C THR A 24 -5.58 -3.09 -13.65
N ILE A 25 -4.39 -3.33 -13.09
CA ILE A 25 -4.22 -3.91 -11.76
C ILE A 25 -4.72 -2.88 -10.74
N ASN A 26 -6.02 -2.94 -10.43
CA ASN A 26 -6.62 -2.11 -9.40
C ASN A 26 -6.47 -2.80 -8.06
N ALA A 27 -5.37 -2.51 -7.36
CA ALA A 27 -5.24 -2.84 -5.94
C ALA A 27 -5.94 -1.76 -5.11
N HIS A 28 -6.89 -2.17 -4.27
CA HIS A 28 -7.57 -1.26 -3.34
C HIS A 28 -7.16 -1.55 -1.91
N VAL A 29 -6.66 -0.53 -1.21
CA VAL A 29 -6.30 -0.59 0.21
C VAL A 29 -7.35 0.14 1.04
N LEU A 30 -7.87 -0.53 2.06
CA LEU A 30 -8.83 0.02 3.01
C LEU A 30 -8.29 -0.13 4.43
N ASN A 31 -8.20 0.98 5.17
CA ASN A 31 -7.81 0.97 6.58
C ASN A 31 -8.92 0.34 7.42
N GLN A 32 -8.56 -0.59 8.31
CA GLN A 32 -9.50 -1.31 9.15
C GLN A 32 -9.35 -0.89 10.61
N SER A 33 -10.45 -0.46 11.21
CA SER A 33 -10.47 -0.02 12.60
C SER A 33 -10.58 -1.22 13.55
N ILE A 34 -9.44 -1.68 14.06
CA ILE A 34 -9.39 -2.25 15.41
C ILE A 34 -8.90 -1.11 16.30
N LEU A 35 -9.84 -0.38 16.89
CA LEU A 35 -9.56 0.74 17.79
C LEU A 35 -9.01 0.19 19.11
N GLU A 36 -7.69 0.07 19.22
CA GLU A 36 -7.06 -0.11 20.52
C GLU A 36 -6.85 1.27 21.15
N CYS A 37 -7.47 1.48 22.32
CA CYS A 37 -7.60 2.78 22.99
C CYS A 37 -6.28 3.43 23.49
N LYS A 38 -5.11 2.96 23.06
CA LYS A 38 -3.78 3.42 23.50
C LYS A 38 -2.97 4.14 22.42
N CYS A 39 -3.40 4.15 21.16
CA CYS A 39 -2.63 4.76 20.07
C CYS A 39 -2.65 6.30 20.14
N ALA A 40 -1.61 6.94 19.59
CA ALA A 40 -1.55 8.37 19.37
C ALA A 40 -2.83 8.94 18.71
N LYS A 41 -3.17 10.20 19.05
CA LYS A 41 -4.39 10.87 18.56
C LYS A 41 -4.12 12.20 17.87
N ASP A 42 -2.87 12.64 17.87
CA ASP A 42 -2.41 13.90 17.32
C ASP A 42 -1.01 13.70 16.74
N VAL A 43 -0.55 14.69 15.98
CA VAL A 43 0.71 14.63 15.25
C VAL A 43 1.91 14.49 16.18
N GLY A 44 1.94 15.22 17.30
CA GLY A 44 3.05 15.18 18.24
C GLY A 44 3.15 13.84 18.97
N SER A 45 2.02 13.30 19.42
CA SER A 45 1.97 11.98 20.05
C SER A 45 2.41 10.88 19.08
N LEU A 46 2.01 10.95 17.81
CA LEU A 46 2.41 9.94 16.81
C LEU A 46 3.90 10.04 16.47
N ALA A 47 4.43 11.26 16.36
CA ALA A 47 5.86 11.49 16.18
C ALA A 47 6.68 10.85 17.32
N ALA A 48 6.21 10.99 18.57
CA ALA A 48 6.85 10.39 19.73
C ALA A 48 6.74 8.85 19.75
N GLU A 49 5.56 8.30 19.43
CA GLU A 49 5.32 6.86 19.40
C GLU A 49 6.15 6.14 18.31
N LEU A 50 6.38 6.80 17.17
CA LEU A 50 7.20 6.28 16.07
C LEU A 50 8.69 6.62 16.20
N GLU A 51 9.10 7.33 17.26
CA GLU A 51 10.45 7.86 17.41
C GLU A 51 10.91 8.70 16.20
N MET A 52 9.97 9.43 15.58
CA MET A 52 10.16 10.16 14.33
C MET A 52 9.86 11.66 14.52
N PRO A 53 10.80 12.46 15.05
CA PRO A 53 10.59 13.89 15.32
C PRO A 53 10.29 14.72 14.07
N GLN A 54 10.71 14.25 12.89
CA GLN A 54 10.44 14.87 11.58
C GLN A 54 9.03 14.59 11.04
N PHE A 55 8.21 13.77 11.71
CA PHE A 55 6.85 13.46 11.25
C PHE A 55 5.97 14.69 10.94
N PRO A 56 5.94 15.75 11.78
CA PRO A 56 5.14 16.94 11.46
C PRO A 56 5.57 17.60 10.14
N GLU A 57 6.86 17.66 9.86
CA GLU A 57 7.42 18.22 8.63
C GLU A 57 7.01 17.38 7.42
N ILE A 58 7.13 16.05 7.52
CA ILE A 58 6.70 15.12 6.47
C ILE A 58 5.20 15.29 6.18
N LEU A 59 4.36 15.40 7.22
CA LEU A 59 2.92 15.56 7.06
C LEU A 59 2.57 16.88 6.35
N CYS A 60 3.24 17.97 6.71
CA CYS A 60 3.03 19.28 6.08
C CYS A 60 3.46 19.28 4.60
N ARG A 61 4.61 18.68 4.28
CA ARG A 61 5.07 18.49 2.88
C ARG A 61 4.13 17.61 2.07
N PHE A 62 3.64 16.52 2.67
CA PHE A 62 2.62 15.66 2.06
C PHE A 62 1.38 16.49 1.70
N LEU A 63 0.85 17.28 2.65
CA LEU A 63 -0.30 18.14 2.41
C LEU A 63 -0.04 19.18 1.32
N HIS A 64 1.14 19.79 1.28
CA HIS A 64 1.52 20.71 0.21
C HIS A 64 1.37 20.03 -1.17
N GLY A 65 1.95 18.84 -1.34
CA GLY A 65 1.83 18.08 -2.59
C GLY A 65 0.40 17.70 -2.96
N GLN A 66 -0.48 17.46 -1.97
CA GLN A 66 -1.89 17.18 -2.22
C GLN A 66 -2.69 18.43 -2.62
N LEU A 67 -2.37 19.61 -2.08
CA LEU A 67 -3.10 20.85 -2.33
C LEU A 67 -2.64 21.58 -3.60
N TYR A 68 -1.36 21.44 -3.95
CA TYR A 68 -0.73 22.16 -5.06
C TYR A 68 -0.09 21.20 -6.08
N PRO A 69 -0.88 20.30 -6.72
CA PRO A 69 -0.34 19.29 -7.64
C PRO A 69 0.28 19.87 -8.92
N ALA A 70 0.01 21.14 -9.23
CA ALA A 70 0.61 21.84 -10.37
C ALA A 70 1.98 22.48 -10.04
N ASP A 71 2.38 22.47 -8.77
CA ASP A 71 3.71 22.91 -8.37
C ASP A 71 4.74 21.84 -8.78
N ALA A 72 5.70 22.24 -9.62
CA ALA A 72 6.71 21.34 -10.16
C ALA A 72 7.95 21.22 -9.25
N ARG A 73 8.00 21.96 -8.14
CA ARG A 73 9.09 21.88 -7.16
C ARG A 73 9.08 20.51 -6.48
N ASP A 74 10.28 20.01 -6.15
CA ASP A 74 10.38 18.84 -5.29
C ASP A 74 9.74 19.17 -3.93
N PRO A 75 8.83 18.33 -3.39
CA PRO A 75 8.26 18.51 -2.05
C PRO A 75 9.29 18.72 -0.93
N GLN A 76 10.52 18.21 -1.08
CA GLN A 76 11.62 18.41 -0.13
C GLN A 76 12.26 19.80 -0.22
N GLU A 77 12.18 20.45 -1.38
CA GLU A 77 12.73 21.78 -1.63
C GLU A 77 11.79 22.91 -1.21
N VAL A 78 10.50 22.60 -1.01
CA VAL A 78 9.51 23.58 -0.53
C VAL A 78 9.85 23.98 0.91
N PRO A 79 10.08 25.28 1.17
CA PRO A 79 10.30 25.78 2.52
C PRO A 79 9.15 25.40 3.46
N PHE A 80 9.48 25.01 4.70
CA PHE A 80 8.49 24.53 5.66
C PHE A 80 7.44 25.60 6.02
N ASP A 81 7.80 26.88 5.97
CA ASP A 81 6.90 28.01 6.18
C ASP A 81 5.87 28.23 5.06
N GLU A 82 6.13 27.69 3.86
CA GLU A 82 5.15 27.66 2.76
C GLU A 82 4.20 26.46 2.88
N CYS A 83 4.52 25.47 3.71
CA CYS A 83 3.71 24.26 3.82
C CYS A 83 2.47 24.48 4.71
N PRO A 84 1.31 23.90 4.35
CA PRO A 84 0.12 23.94 5.19
C PRO A 84 0.38 23.18 6.50
N PHE A 85 0.14 23.87 7.61
CA PHE A 85 0.25 23.28 8.93
C PHE A 85 -0.99 22.45 9.31
N TYR A 86 -0.77 21.36 10.04
CA TYR A 86 -1.82 20.52 10.60
C TYR A 86 -1.51 20.12 12.05
N ASP A 87 -2.41 20.46 12.97
CA ASP A 87 -2.39 20.04 14.39
C ASP A 87 -3.63 19.25 14.80
N GLY A 88 -4.44 18.84 13.83
CA GLY A 88 -5.72 18.18 14.08
C GLY A 88 -5.57 16.73 14.55
N LYS A 89 -6.74 16.11 14.75
CA LYS A 89 -6.84 14.74 15.24
C LYS A 89 -6.49 13.72 14.16
N LEU A 90 -5.64 12.77 14.54
CA LEU A 90 -5.34 11.58 13.75
C LEU A 90 -6.23 10.40 14.17
N HIS A 91 -6.57 9.56 13.20
CA HIS A 91 -7.22 8.28 13.39
C HIS A 91 -6.23 7.18 12.99
N ILE A 92 -5.76 6.41 13.96
CA ILE A 92 -4.77 5.34 13.75
C ILE A 92 -5.47 3.99 13.54
N TYR A 93 -4.89 3.15 12.71
CA TYR A 93 -5.36 1.81 12.39
C TYR A 93 -4.22 0.80 12.52
N ASN A 94 -4.52 -0.33 13.15
CA ASN A 94 -3.54 -1.41 13.33
C ASN A 94 -3.46 -2.35 12.12
N SER A 95 -4.34 -2.18 11.13
CA SER A 95 -4.30 -2.95 9.90
C SER A 95 -5.00 -2.26 8.74
N ALA A 96 -4.66 -2.69 7.53
CA ALA A 96 -5.39 -2.40 6.31
C ALA A 96 -5.65 -3.70 5.55
N SER A 97 -6.68 -3.72 4.71
CA SER A 97 -6.91 -4.83 3.79
C SER A 97 -6.58 -4.41 2.37
N SER A 98 -5.79 -5.21 1.65
CA SER A 98 -5.54 -5.07 0.23
C SER A 98 -6.38 -6.09 -0.54
N THR A 99 -7.11 -5.64 -1.56
CA THR A 99 -7.84 -6.54 -2.46
C THR A 99 -7.29 -6.39 -3.87
N PHE A 100 -6.86 -7.49 -4.48
CA PHE A 100 -6.22 -7.51 -5.79
C PHE A 100 -6.61 -8.78 -6.56
N PHE A 101 -6.51 -8.73 -7.88
CA PHE A 101 -6.69 -9.90 -8.72
C PHE A 101 -5.38 -10.68 -8.78
N ALA A 102 -5.41 -11.97 -8.45
CA ALA A 102 -4.28 -12.86 -8.68
C ALA A 102 -4.83 -14.10 -9.39
N PRO A 103 -4.42 -14.38 -10.63
CA PRO A 103 -4.86 -15.56 -11.36
C PRO A 103 -4.20 -16.81 -10.76
N SER A 104 -4.69 -17.25 -9.60
CA SER A 104 -4.26 -18.50 -8.97
C SER A 104 -5.20 -19.63 -9.38
N ASN A 105 -4.63 -20.82 -9.64
CA ASN A 105 -5.36 -22.01 -10.10
C ASN A 105 -6.43 -22.51 -9.08
N LEU A 106 -6.38 -22.07 -7.82
CA LEU A 106 -7.27 -22.52 -6.75
C LEU A 106 -8.59 -21.75 -6.69
N SER A 107 -8.70 -20.60 -7.35
CA SER A 107 -9.77 -19.64 -7.07
C SER A 107 -10.72 -19.37 -8.26
N GLY A 108 -10.63 -20.16 -9.32
CA GLY A 108 -11.54 -20.12 -10.46
C GLY A 108 -11.39 -18.86 -11.34
N VAL A 109 -12.24 -18.75 -12.37
CA VAL A 109 -12.17 -17.75 -13.47
C VAL A 109 -12.34 -16.28 -13.00
N TYR A 110 -12.49 -16.01 -11.69
CA TYR A 110 -12.82 -14.70 -11.12
C TYR A 110 -11.99 -14.31 -9.89
N SER A 111 -10.80 -14.88 -9.68
CA SER A 111 -10.14 -14.90 -8.37
C SER A 111 -9.59 -13.54 -7.88
N MET A 112 -10.46 -12.77 -7.25
CA MET A 112 -10.10 -11.67 -6.36
C MET A 112 -9.57 -12.23 -5.03
N HIS A 113 -8.39 -11.79 -4.63
CA HIS A 113 -7.76 -12.10 -3.36
C HIS A 113 -7.88 -10.89 -2.42
N ARG A 114 -8.05 -11.16 -1.12
CA ARG A 114 -7.97 -10.14 -0.07
C ARG A 114 -6.97 -10.56 0.98
N GLU A 115 -5.99 -9.71 1.21
CA GLU A 115 -4.97 -9.87 2.24
C GLU A 115 -5.12 -8.78 3.31
N TYR A 116 -4.68 -9.08 4.52
CA TYR A 116 -4.64 -8.13 5.63
C TYR A 116 -3.19 -7.81 5.95
N ILE A 117 -2.88 -6.52 5.92
CA ILE A 117 -1.58 -5.96 6.26
C ILE A 117 -1.67 -5.43 7.68
N CYS A 118 -0.79 -5.90 8.56
CA CYS A 118 -0.76 -5.55 9.97
C CYS A 118 0.30 -4.50 10.25
N SER A 119 -0.05 -3.57 11.14
CA SER A 119 0.83 -2.57 11.71
C SER A 119 0.48 -2.38 13.19
N CYS A 120 0.84 -3.38 13.99
CA CYS A 120 0.45 -3.52 15.39
C CYS A 120 1.66 -3.23 16.28
N PRO A 121 1.74 -2.09 17.00
CA PRO A 121 2.85 -1.81 17.90
C PRO A 121 2.92 -2.78 19.10
N MET A 122 1.80 -3.42 19.43
CA MET A 122 1.72 -4.45 20.48
C MET A 122 0.85 -5.61 20.03
N TRP A 123 1.47 -6.62 19.44
CA TRP A 123 0.82 -7.86 19.03
C TRP A 123 0.95 -8.92 20.13
N ARG A 124 -0.17 -9.51 20.54
CA ARG A 124 -0.26 -10.59 21.55
C ARG A 124 0.42 -10.29 22.89
N ASN A 125 0.61 -9.01 23.24
CA ASN A 125 1.40 -8.56 24.40
C ASN A 125 2.88 -9.00 24.37
N GLU A 126 3.43 -9.36 23.21
CA GLU A 126 4.82 -9.82 23.08
C GLU A 126 5.72 -8.74 22.48
N GLY A 127 5.25 -8.03 21.45
CA GLY A 127 6.03 -6.99 20.80
C GLY A 127 5.36 -6.46 19.53
N PRO A 128 6.04 -5.57 18.80
CA PRO A 128 5.50 -5.03 17.55
C PRO A 128 5.43 -6.09 16.45
N HIS A 129 4.41 -5.98 15.61
CA HIS A 129 4.22 -6.77 14.40
C HIS A 129 3.86 -5.82 13.25
N PHE A 130 4.82 -5.61 12.36
CA PHE A 130 4.75 -4.70 11.24
C PHE A 130 5.03 -5.49 9.96
N ASP A 131 4.09 -5.51 9.04
CA ASP A 131 4.21 -6.27 7.80
C ASP A 131 5.01 -5.50 6.74
N CYS A 132 5.69 -6.24 5.87
CA CYS A 132 6.25 -5.70 4.64
C CYS A 132 5.25 -5.82 3.49
N VAL A 133 5.23 -4.83 2.61
CA VAL A 133 4.34 -4.79 1.44
C VAL A 133 5.09 -4.42 0.18
N PHE A 134 4.60 -4.92 -0.96
CA PHE A 134 5.02 -4.46 -2.27
C PHE A 134 4.23 -3.23 -2.68
N VAL A 135 4.92 -2.25 -3.26
CA VAL A 135 4.34 -1.03 -3.82
C VAL A 135 4.65 -1.01 -5.31
N VAL A 136 3.62 -0.90 -6.15
CA VAL A 136 3.82 -0.76 -7.60
C VAL A 136 4.38 0.63 -7.90
N THR A 137 5.61 0.69 -8.42
CA THR A 137 6.31 1.94 -8.73
C THR A 137 6.42 2.20 -10.22
N ASP A 138 6.57 1.15 -11.03
CA ASP A 138 6.52 1.25 -12.50
C ASP A 138 5.57 0.19 -13.09
N PRO A 139 4.32 0.56 -13.42
CA PRO A 139 3.34 -0.38 -13.95
C PRO A 139 3.64 -0.84 -15.39
N GLN A 140 4.66 -0.29 -16.06
CA GLN A 140 5.06 -0.68 -17.41
C GLN A 140 6.10 -1.82 -17.41
N VAL A 141 6.69 -2.11 -16.26
CA VAL A 141 7.66 -3.18 -16.09
C VAL A 141 6.96 -4.41 -15.50
N GLU A 142 7.46 -5.60 -15.81
CA GLU A 142 6.94 -6.84 -15.26
C GLU A 142 7.76 -7.33 -14.05
N GLY A 143 7.07 -8.04 -13.16
CA GLY A 143 7.67 -8.72 -12.02
C GLY A 143 8.22 -7.78 -10.95
N MET A 144 9.21 -8.25 -10.20
CA MET A 144 9.78 -7.53 -9.04
C MET A 144 10.44 -6.19 -9.39
N ARG A 145 10.81 -5.95 -10.65
CA ARG A 145 11.37 -4.67 -11.08
C ARG A 145 10.34 -3.55 -11.15
N ALA A 146 9.05 -3.90 -11.18
CA ALA A 146 7.93 -2.98 -11.14
C ALA A 146 7.53 -2.59 -9.71
N LEU A 147 8.16 -3.22 -8.72
CA LEU A 147 7.75 -3.20 -7.32
C LEU A 147 8.89 -2.70 -6.43
N ASP A 148 8.55 -1.82 -5.51
CA ASP A 148 9.38 -1.50 -4.36
C ASP A 148 8.89 -2.28 -3.13
N VAL A 149 9.79 -2.50 -2.17
CA VAL A 149 9.48 -3.15 -0.90
C VAL A 149 9.48 -2.11 0.20
N THR A 150 8.44 -2.14 1.04
CA THR A 150 8.33 -1.23 2.18
C THR A 150 7.91 -1.94 3.46
N HIS A 151 8.37 -1.44 4.61
CA HIS A 151 7.94 -1.89 5.93
C HIS A 151 6.89 -0.94 6.48
N VAL A 152 5.70 -1.45 6.83
CA VAL A 152 4.59 -0.60 7.28
C VAL A 152 4.62 -0.34 8.78
N LEU A 153 4.90 0.91 9.15
CA LEU A 153 5.04 1.34 10.54
C LEU A 153 3.73 1.80 11.16
N CYS A 154 2.85 2.43 10.38
CA CYS A 154 1.59 2.94 10.87
C CYS A 154 0.61 3.20 9.72
N PHE A 155 -0.65 2.80 9.90
CA PHE A 155 -1.77 3.30 9.09
C PHE A 155 -2.50 4.40 9.87
N PHE A 156 -2.79 5.52 9.21
CA PHE A 156 -3.58 6.58 9.82
C PHE A 156 -4.46 7.29 8.80
N SER A 157 -5.40 8.08 9.29
CA SER A 157 -6.14 9.03 8.47
C SER A 157 -6.39 10.30 9.24
N PHE A 158 -6.59 11.38 8.50
CA PHE A 158 -6.90 12.68 9.07
C PHE A 158 -7.75 13.50 8.11
N ARG A 159 -8.45 14.50 8.64
CA ARG A 159 -9.32 15.38 7.83
C ARG A 159 -8.69 16.76 7.71
N TYR A 160 -8.54 17.23 6.48
CA TYR A 160 -8.06 18.58 6.15
C TYR A 160 -8.95 19.19 5.06
N LEU A 161 -9.43 20.42 5.28
CA LEU A 161 -10.36 21.12 4.36
C LEU A 161 -11.53 20.24 3.87
N GLN A 162 -12.18 19.52 4.79
CA GLN A 162 -13.29 18.57 4.53
C GLN A 162 -12.91 17.28 3.76
N THR A 163 -11.67 17.13 3.32
CA THR A 163 -11.16 15.91 2.68
C THR A 163 -10.54 14.98 3.72
N VAL A 164 -10.81 13.68 3.60
CA VAL A 164 -10.15 12.65 4.44
C VAL A 164 -8.99 12.07 3.65
N TYR A 165 -7.80 12.13 4.24
CA TYR A 165 -6.58 11.58 3.67
C TYR A 165 -6.23 10.28 4.39
N PRO A 166 -6.40 9.11 3.75
CA PRO A 166 -5.81 7.86 4.24
C PRO A 166 -4.31 7.88 3.94
N CYS A 167 -3.51 7.56 4.95
CA CYS A 167 -2.06 7.63 4.87
C CYS A 167 -1.41 6.42 5.54
N THR A 168 -0.21 6.11 5.08
CA THR A 168 0.63 5.05 5.65
C THR A 168 2.04 5.61 5.84
N ILE A 169 2.64 5.33 6.98
CA ILE A 169 4.05 5.62 7.25
C ILE A 169 4.82 4.34 7.00
N VAL A 170 5.87 4.43 6.19
CA VAL A 170 6.67 3.28 5.79
C VAL A 170 8.16 3.56 5.87
N HIS A 171 8.94 2.50 6.08
CA HIS A 171 10.35 2.49 5.72
C HIS A 171 10.53 1.85 4.35
N TRP A 172 11.19 2.55 3.44
CA TRP A 172 11.55 2.00 2.14
C TRP A 172 12.74 1.06 2.26
N PHE A 173 12.75 0.03 1.40
CA PHE A 173 13.93 -0.77 1.13
C PHE A 173 14.38 -0.56 -0.31
N ASN A 174 15.70 -0.58 -0.52
CA ASN A 174 16.33 -0.59 -1.84
C ASN A 174 16.73 -2.02 -2.22
N HIS A 175 16.62 -2.37 -3.49
CA HIS A 175 17.17 -3.62 -4.02
C HIS A 175 18.71 -3.64 -3.90
N VAL A 176 19.25 -4.80 -3.53
CA VAL A 176 20.69 -5.05 -3.50
C VAL A 176 21.07 -5.71 -4.82
N GLY A 177 21.24 -4.88 -5.86
CA GLY A 177 21.52 -5.31 -7.24
C GLY A 177 20.27 -5.40 -8.13
N ASP A 178 20.50 -5.74 -9.41
CA ASP A 178 19.47 -5.71 -10.46
C ASP A 178 18.82 -7.08 -10.78
N ASN A 179 19.22 -8.12 -10.05
CA ASN A 179 18.77 -9.49 -10.26
C ASN A 179 18.56 -10.20 -8.92
N PRO A 180 17.74 -11.27 -8.88
CA PRO A 180 17.65 -12.13 -7.72
C PRO A 180 19.01 -12.75 -7.37
N ASP A 181 19.20 -13.04 -6.09
CA ASP A 181 20.33 -13.80 -5.58
C ASP A 181 20.43 -15.17 -6.25
N GLU A 182 21.64 -15.55 -6.68
CA GLU A 182 21.85 -16.76 -7.49
C GLU A 182 21.54 -18.06 -6.73
N ASP A 183 21.79 -18.08 -5.42
CA ASP A 183 21.62 -19.26 -4.58
C ASP A 183 20.16 -19.48 -4.17
N THR A 184 19.43 -18.40 -3.86
CA THR A 184 18.04 -18.47 -3.37
C THR A 184 16.99 -18.19 -4.44
N GLY A 185 17.36 -17.51 -5.53
CA GLY A 185 16.42 -16.99 -6.52
C GLY A 185 15.54 -15.83 -6.01
N MET A 186 15.87 -15.26 -4.84
CA MET A 186 15.08 -14.21 -4.18
C MET A 186 15.72 -12.83 -4.34
N TRP A 187 14.90 -11.78 -4.36
CA TRP A 187 15.41 -10.41 -4.33
C TRP A 187 15.89 -10.05 -2.93
N ILE A 188 17.12 -9.57 -2.83
CA ILE A 188 17.69 -9.06 -1.59
C ILE A 188 17.41 -7.57 -1.51
N VAL A 189 16.94 -7.11 -0.35
CA VAL A 189 16.62 -5.71 -0.11
C VAL A 189 17.29 -5.21 1.17
N CYS A 190 17.61 -3.92 1.23
CA CYS A 190 18.23 -3.28 2.39
C CYS A 190 17.49 -1.99 2.75
N PRO A 191 17.36 -1.62 4.04
CA PRO A 191 16.67 -0.39 4.43
C PRO A 191 17.32 0.84 3.78
N SER A 192 16.52 1.70 3.15
CA SER A 192 17.04 2.81 2.35
C SER A 192 17.82 3.85 3.18
N TYR A 193 17.54 3.95 4.48
CA TYR A 193 18.24 4.83 5.41
C TYR A 193 19.65 4.35 5.80
N LEU A 194 20.07 3.15 5.36
CA LEU A 194 21.41 2.61 5.61
C LEU A 194 22.39 2.80 4.43
N ALA A 195 22.00 3.44 3.32
CA ALA A 195 22.85 3.54 2.13
C ALA A 195 24.12 4.41 2.38
N PRO A 196 25.30 3.93 1.95
CA PRO A 196 25.59 3.71 0.54
C PRO A 196 25.96 2.24 0.25
N CYS A 197 25.13 1.54 -0.51
CA CYS A 197 25.48 0.21 -1.02
C CYS A 197 26.52 0.34 -2.13
N THR A 198 27.79 0.55 -1.79
CA THR A 198 28.89 0.27 -2.70
C THR A 198 29.11 -1.24 -2.70
N HIS A 199 28.86 -1.88 -3.84
CA HIS A 199 29.25 -3.27 -4.07
C HIS A 199 30.77 -3.42 -3.83
N ASN A 200 31.12 -4.22 -2.82
CA ASN A 200 32.39 -4.89 -2.72
C ASN A 200 32.11 -6.32 -2.28
N ILE A 201 31.90 -7.21 -3.26
CA ILE A 201 32.41 -8.58 -3.23
C ILE A 201 33.00 -8.83 -4.63
#